data_AF-A0A2D4N8J5-F1
#
_entry.id   AF-A0A2D4N8J5-F1
#
_cell.length_a   1.000
_cell.length_b   1.000
_cell.length_c   1.000
_cell.angle_alpha   90.00
_cell.angle_beta   90.00
_cell.angle_gamma   90.00
#
_symmetry.space_group_name_H-M   'P 1'
#
loop_
_entity.id
_entity.type
_entity.pdbx_description
1 polymer ?
#
loop_
_entity_poly.entity_id
_entity_poly.type
_entity_poly.pdbx_seq_one_letter_code
_entity_poly.pdbx_strand_id
1 'polypeptide(L)'
;KPHLIRHQRLHTGNRPHECPECEKRFVDSSELRRHQRTHSEEKLYKCSSLCKHKTHTKEECKTCPECGKSFSKKSCLLQHQRLHTGERPHECPECEKRFVDSSEL
;
A
#
# COMPACT_ATOMS: atom_id res chain seq x y z
N LYS A 1 0.45 13.75 9.64
CA LYS A 1 1.53 13.68 10.66
C LYS A 1 2.04 12.27 10.94
N PRO A 2 1.22 11.24 11.25
CA PRO A 2 1.75 9.89 11.52
C PRO A 2 2.45 9.24 10.31
N HIS A 3 2.01 9.55 9.07
CA HIS A 3 2.64 9.10 7.83
C HIS A 3 4.05 9.64 7.62
N LEU A 4 4.25 10.95 7.83
CA LEU A 4 5.58 11.59 7.82
C LEU A 4 6.53 11.01 8.88
N ILE A 5 6.05 10.78 10.11
CA ILE A 5 6.85 10.16 11.18
C ILE A 5 7.25 8.74 10.78
N ARG A 6 6.35 7.98 10.15
CA ARG A 6 6.64 6.65 9.60
C ARG A 6 7.65 6.72 8.45
N HIS A 7 7.57 7.71 7.57
CA HIS A 7 8.56 7.91 6.50
C HIS A 7 9.94 8.24 7.05
N GLN A 8 10.04 9.13 8.05
CA GLN A 8 11.32 9.49 8.69
C GLN A 8 12.04 8.30 9.36
N ARG A 9 11.30 7.25 9.74
CA ARG A 9 11.90 5.99 10.22
C ARG A 9 12.78 5.31 9.17
N LEU A 10 12.55 5.57 7.88
CA LEU A 10 13.39 5.07 6.79
C LEU A 10 14.75 5.77 6.75
N HIS A 11 14.81 7.06 7.10
CA HIS A 11 16.05 7.84 7.13
C HIS A 11 16.90 7.49 8.35
N THR A 12 16.25 7.32 9.50
CA THR A 12 16.91 7.01 10.77
C THR A 12 17.26 5.53 10.94
N GLY A 13 16.88 4.67 9.97
CA GLY A 13 17.03 3.22 10.09
C GLY A 13 16.20 2.59 11.21
N ASN A 14 15.27 3.35 11.81
CA ASN A 14 14.48 2.92 12.94
C ASN A 14 13.39 1.94 12.48
N ARG A 15 13.62 0.66 12.74
CA ARG A 15 12.67 -0.42 12.42
C ARG A 15 12.18 -1.06 13.71
N PRO A 16 11.11 -0.53 14.33
CA PRO A 16 10.65 -0.96 15.64
C PRO A 16 9.90 -2.30 15.61
N HIS A 17 9.49 -2.79 14.44
CA HIS A 17 8.72 -4.02 14.31
C HIS A 17 9.62 -5.16 13.85
N GLU A 18 9.97 -6.06 14.76
CA GLU A 18 10.80 -7.23 14.49
C GLU A 18 9.96 -8.48 14.25
N CYS A 19 10.38 -9.31 13.30
CA CYS A 19 9.79 -10.61 13.05
C CYS A 19 10.37 -11.64 14.03
N PRO A 20 9.56 -12.29 14.87
CA PRO A 20 10.05 -13.27 15.84
C PRO A 20 10.58 -14.56 15.21
N GLU A 21 10.26 -14.82 13.93
CA GLU A 21 10.63 -16.07 13.25
C GLU A 21 11.93 -15.98 12.44
N CYS A 22 12.35 -14.77 12.05
CA CYS A 22 13.56 -14.59 11.22
C CYS A 22 14.34 -13.30 11.50
N GLU A 23 14.02 -12.62 12.60
CA GLU A 23 14.68 -11.40 13.10
C GLU A 23 14.67 -10.22 12.10
N LYS A 24 13.91 -10.31 11.01
CA LYS A 24 13.75 -9.20 10.05
C LYS A 24 12.99 -8.05 10.68
N ARG A 25 13.54 -6.85 10.57
CA ARG A 25 12.95 -5.61 11.11
C ARG A 25 12.23 -4.83 10.01
N PHE A 26 11.08 -4.27 10.37
CA PHE A 26 10.16 -3.49 9.54
C PHE A 26 9.83 -2.14 10.18
N VAL A 27 9.48 -1.16 9.34
CA VAL A 27 9.13 0.21 9.77
C VAL A 27 7.69 0.35 10.27
N ASP A 28 6.80 -0.56 9.85
CA ASP A 28 5.36 -0.56 10.13
C ASP A 28 4.91 -1.99 10.55
N SER A 29 3.94 -2.08 11.46
CA SER A 29 3.33 -3.33 11.90
C SER A 29 2.52 -4.01 10.79
N SER A 30 1.99 -3.25 9.84
CA SER A 30 1.28 -3.76 8.66
C SER A 30 2.22 -4.55 7.73
N GLU A 31 3.45 -4.04 7.56
CA GLU A 31 4.51 -4.68 6.78
C GLU A 31 5.00 -5.96 7.46
N LEU A 32 5.22 -5.91 8.78
CA LEU A 32 5.52 -7.10 9.58
C LEU A 32 4.42 -8.16 9.46
N ARG A 33 3.14 -7.77 9.59
CA ARG A 33 2.01 -8.70 9.49
C ARG A 33 1.91 -9.34 8.11
N ARG A 34 2.21 -8.60 7.04
CA ARG A 34 2.28 -9.15 5.67
C ARG A 34 3.44 -10.13 5.55
N HIS A 35 4.61 -9.77 6.09
CA HIS A 35 5.79 -10.62 6.07
C HIS A 35 5.61 -11.91 6.88
N GLN A 36 4.93 -11.89 8.03
CA GLN A 36 4.65 -13.10 8.82
C GLN A 36 3.90 -14.17 8.01
N ARG A 37 3.12 -13.77 7.01
CA ARG A 37 2.46 -14.73 6.09
C ARG A 37 3.43 -15.49 5.18
N THR A 38 4.70 -15.09 5.11
CA THR A 38 5.72 -15.82 4.35
C THR A 38 6.35 -16.94 5.16
N HIS A 39 6.24 -16.94 6.49
CA HIS A 39 6.75 -18.00 7.36
C HIS A 39 5.72 -19.10 7.61
N SER A 40 4.45 -18.72 7.71
CA SER A 40 3.36 -19.70 7.61
C SER A 40 3.25 -20.15 6.16
N GLU A 41 3.73 -21.36 5.84
CA GLU A 41 3.53 -22.06 4.55
C GLU A 41 2.05 -22.33 4.19
N GLU A 42 1.10 -21.62 4.81
CA GLU A 42 -0.24 -21.49 4.30
C GLU A 42 -0.29 -20.41 3.23
N LYS A 43 -0.04 -20.86 2.00
CA LYS A 43 -0.54 -20.23 0.78
C LYS A 43 -2.08 -20.16 0.83
N LEU A 44 -2.64 -19.27 1.65
CA LEU A 44 -4.03 -18.84 1.56
C LEU A 44 -4.16 -17.71 0.56
N TYR A 45 -3.77 -18.01 -0.69
CA TYR A 45 -4.44 -17.43 -1.84
C TYR A 45 -5.63 -18.33 -2.22
N LYS A 46 -6.61 -18.42 -1.32
CA LYS A 46 -8.00 -18.59 -1.78
C LYS A 46 -8.65 -17.22 -1.78
N CYS A 47 -8.21 -16.38 -2.70
CA CYS A 47 -9.09 -15.39 -3.28
C CYS A 47 -9.57 -15.92 -4.64
N SER A 48 -10.21 -17.09 -4.66
CA SER A 48 -10.94 -17.53 -5.87
C SER A 48 -12.24 -16.75 -6.06
N SER A 49 -12.64 -15.90 -5.11
CA SER A 49 -13.87 -15.11 -5.19
C SER A 49 -13.92 -14.02 -4.11
N LEU A 50 -13.25 -12.88 -4.32
CA LEU A 50 -13.61 -11.63 -3.62
C LEU A 50 -13.98 -10.54 -4.62
N CYS A 51 -14.95 -10.87 -5.48
CA CYS A 51 -16.08 -9.97 -5.71
C CYS A 51 -17.06 -10.07 -4.51
N LYS A 52 -16.53 -9.97 -3.27
CA LYS A 52 -17.31 -10.03 -2.02
C LYS A 52 -16.97 -8.85 -1.10
N HIS A 53 -16.78 -7.66 -1.67
CA HIS A 53 -17.33 -6.49 -1.02
C HIS A 53 -18.74 -6.37 -1.56
N LYS A 54 -19.72 -6.79 -0.75
CA LYS A 54 -21.14 -6.60 -1.00
C LYS A 54 -21.38 -5.14 -1.39
N THR A 55 -21.78 -4.95 -2.63
CA THR A 55 -22.62 -3.85 -3.08
C THR A 55 -23.80 -3.67 -2.10
N HIS A 56 -24.08 -2.43 -1.72
CA HIS A 56 -25.46 -1.99 -1.60
C HIS A 56 -25.65 -0.60 -2.20
N THR A 57 -24.96 -0.32 -3.29
CA THR A 57 -25.40 0.70 -4.23
C THR A 57 -24.86 0.32 -5.60
N LYS A 58 -25.71 0.52 -6.60
CA LYS A 58 -25.44 0.40 -8.03
C LYS A 58 -24.46 1.50 -8.48
N GLU A 59 -23.43 1.78 -7.68
CA GLU A 59 -22.40 2.76 -7.97
C GLU A 59 -21.31 2.10 -8.81
N GLU A 60 -21.12 2.67 -9.99
CA GLU A 60 -20.18 2.24 -11.01
C GLU A 60 -18.77 2.17 -10.44
N CYS A 61 -18.31 0.96 -10.07
CA CYS A 61 -16.89 0.70 -9.83
C CYS A 61 -16.10 1.24 -11.02
N LYS A 62 -15.16 2.16 -10.76
CA LYS A 62 -14.38 2.80 -11.81
C LYS A 62 -13.16 1.93 -12.09
N THR A 63 -13.13 1.37 -13.29
CA THR A 63 -12.06 0.47 -13.75
C THR A 63 -10.92 1.26 -14.37
N CYS A 64 -9.69 0.87 -14.09
CA CYS A 64 -8.53 1.41 -14.78
C CYS A 64 -8.44 0.81 -16.19
N PRO A 65 -8.39 1.63 -17.25
CA PRO A 65 -8.31 1.13 -18.63
C PRO A 65 -6.98 0.43 -18.93
N GLU A 66 -5.89 0.84 -18.28
CA GLU A 66 -4.54 0.30 -18.52
C GLU A 66 -4.34 -1.12 -17.96
N CYS A 67 -5.00 -1.48 -16.86
CA CYS A 67 -4.74 -2.73 -16.15
C CYS A 67 -5.98 -3.49 -15.67
N GLY A 68 -7.18 -2.96 -15.93
CA GLY A 68 -8.45 -3.61 -15.57
C GLY A 68 -8.76 -3.63 -14.06
N LYS A 69 -7.96 -2.99 -13.20
CA LYS A 69 -8.24 -2.91 -11.76
C LYS A 69 -9.47 -2.05 -11.47
N SER A 70 -10.38 -2.54 -10.65
CA SER A 70 -11.60 -1.84 -10.23
C SER A 70 -11.42 -1.13 -8.89
N PHE A 71 -11.90 0.11 -8.80
CA PHE A 71 -11.85 0.92 -7.60
C PHE A 71 -13.25 1.40 -7.21
N SER A 72 -13.52 1.39 -5.90
CA SER A 72 -14.80 1.84 -5.34
C SER A 72 -14.96 3.36 -5.36
N LYS A 73 -13.85 4.12 -5.47
CA LYS A 73 -13.85 5.58 -5.49
C LYS A 73 -13.04 6.09 -6.68
N LYS A 74 -13.55 7.15 -7.34
CA LYS A 74 -12.83 7.82 -8.45
C LYS A 74 -11.48 8.39 -8.01
N SER A 75 -11.37 8.92 -6.80
CA SER A 75 -10.09 9.41 -6.25
C SER A 75 -9.02 8.32 -6.16
N CYS A 76 -9.40 7.10 -5.75
CA CYS A 76 -8.50 5.95 -5.74
C CYS A 76 -8.08 5.54 -7.16
N LEU A 77 -9.00 5.58 -8.14
CA LEU A 77 -8.66 5.32 -9.54
C LEU A 77 -7.68 6.38 -10.08
N LEU A 78 -7.92 7.67 -9.85
CA LEU A 78 -7.04 8.75 -10.32
C LEU A 78 -5.64 8.65 -9.71
N GLN A 79 -5.56 8.38 -8.40
CA GLN A 79 -4.30 8.11 -7.73
C GLN A 79 -3.60 6.86 -8.29
N HIS A 80 -4.36 5.81 -8.58
CA HIS A 80 -3.81 4.62 -9.22
C HIS A 80 -3.27 4.91 -10.62
N GLN A 81 -3.97 5.73 -11.42
CA GLN A 81 -3.53 6.10 -12.76
C GLN A 81 -2.19 6.84 -12.77
N ARG A 82 -1.89 7.61 -11.73
CA ARG A 82 -0.58 8.24 -11.56
C ARG A 82 0.58 7.24 -11.46
N LEU A 83 0.33 5.98 -11.10
CA LEU A 83 1.35 4.93 -11.15
C LEU A 83 1.72 4.53 -12.57
N HIS A 84 0.78 4.64 -13.52
CA HIS A 84 1.04 4.36 -14.94
C HIS A 84 1.71 5.53 -15.63
N THR A 85 1.31 6.76 -15.30
CA THR A 85 1.92 7.98 -15.87
C THR A 85 3.26 8.35 -15.20
N GLY A 86 3.57 7.75 -14.06
CA GLY A 86 4.76 8.09 -13.27
C GLY A 86 4.66 9.43 -12.54
N GLU A 87 3.49 10.07 -12.53
CA GLU A 87 3.28 11.34 -11.85
C GLU A 87 3.39 11.19 -10.33
N ARG A 88 4.42 11.82 -9.76
CA ARG A 88 4.69 11.78 -8.31
C ARG A 88 4.68 13.22 -7.76
N PRO A 89 3.50 13.75 -7.40
CA PRO A 89 3.37 15.14 -6.97
C PRO A 89 3.84 15.39 -5.53
N HIS A 90 4.06 14.35 -4.73
CA HIS A 90 4.47 14.49 -3.34
C HIS A 90 5.96 14.25 -3.19
N GLU A 91 6.74 15.30 -2.99
CA GLU A 91 8.19 15.22 -2.82
C GLU A 91 8.58 15.26 -1.34
N CYS A 92 9.51 14.39 -0.95
CA CYS A 92 10.15 14.46 0.35
C CYS A 92 11.30 15.47 0.31
N PRO A 93 11.25 16.59 1.06
CA PRO A 93 12.30 17.61 1.03
C PRO A 93 13.64 17.14 1.63
N GLU A 94 13.65 16.01 2.34
CA GLU A 94 14.85 15.47 2.99
C GLU A 94 15.63 14.49 2.11
N CYS A 95 14.99 13.88 1.10
CA CYS A 95 15.63 12.86 0.25
C CYS A 95 15.23 12.92 -1.23
N GLU A 96 14.49 13.95 -1.63
CA GLU A 96 13.99 14.20 -3.00
C GLU A 96 13.15 13.05 -3.58
N LYS A 97 12.77 12.06 -2.77
CA LYS A 97 11.93 10.95 -3.20
C LYS A 97 10.52 11.46 -3.44
N ARG A 98 10.00 11.15 -4.62
CA ARG A 98 8.66 11.52 -5.05
C ARG A 98 7.69 10.35 -4.89
N PHE A 99 6.51 10.62 -4.34
CA PHE A 99 5.43 9.69 -4.06
C PHE A 99 4.16 10.07 -4.83
N VAL A 100 3.37 9.05 -5.15
CA VAL A 100 2.11 9.20 -5.89
C VAL A 100 0.96 9.63 -4.97
N ASP A 101 1.06 9.29 -3.69
CA ASP A 101 0.11 9.61 -2.63
C ASP A 101 0.79 10.32 -1.46
N SER A 102 0.10 11.27 -0.85
CA SER A 102 0.54 11.97 0.35
C SER A 102 0.60 11.08 1.60
N SER A 103 -0.11 9.95 1.63
CA SER A 103 -0.02 9.00 2.76
C SER A 103 1.25 8.15 2.75
N GLU A 104 1.96 8.15 1.60
CA GLU A 104 3.25 7.49 1.40
C GLU A 104 4.43 8.46 1.64
N LEU A 105 4.14 9.75 1.79
CA LEU A 105 5.05 10.79 2.24
C LEU A 105 5.09 10.85 3.77
#